data_AF-A0A7Y2GWI9-F1
#
_entry.id   AF-A0A7Y2GWI9-F1
#
_cell.length_a   1.000
_cell.length_b   1.000
_cell.length_c   1.000
_cell.angle_alpha   90.00
_cell.angle_beta   90.00
_cell.angle_gamma   90.00
#
_symmetry.space_group_name_H-M   'P 1'
#
loop_
_entity.id
_entity.type
_entity.pdbx_description
1 polymer ?
#
loop_
_entity_poly.entity_id
_entity_poly.type
_entity_poly.pdbx_seq_one_letter_code
_entity_poly.pdbx_strand_id
1 'polypeptide(L)' 'ARELLKTTDLSITEICFSVGFESLGSFSWLFRKHIGVAPGNYRYRNKR' A
#
# COMPACT_ATOMS: atom_id res chain seq x y z
N ALA A 1 -4.44 4.75 2.54
CA ALA A 1 -3.42 3.76 2.13
C ALA A 1 -2.27 3.62 3.13
N ARG A 2 -1.41 4.65 3.33
CA ARG A 2 -0.26 4.56 4.26
C ARG A 2 -0.64 4.18 5.70
N GLU A 3 -1.71 4.76 6.21
CA GLU A 3 -2.21 4.47 7.55
C GLU A 3 -2.70 3.04 7.66
N LEU A 4 -3.55 2.60 6.72
CA LEU A 4 -4.01 1.21 6.63
C LEU A 4 -2.86 0.20 6.59
N LEU A 5 -1.77 0.50 5.87
CA LEU A 5 -0.57 -0.36 5.81
C LEU A 5 0.18 -0.49 7.14
N LYS A 6 -0.04 0.44 8.09
CA LYS A 6 0.57 0.45 9.42
C LYS A 6 -0.35 -0.12 10.49
N THR A 7 -1.64 0.22 10.42
CA THR A 7 -2.60 -0.02 11.49
C THR A 7 -3.46 -1.25 11.26
N THR A 8 -3.47 -1.80 10.04
CA THR A 8 -4.29 -2.96 9.69
C THR A 8 -3.43 -4.11 9.19
N ASP A 9 -3.94 -5.33 9.35
CA ASP A 9 -3.30 -6.51 8.76
C ASP A 9 -3.80 -6.84 7.34
N LEU A 10 -4.65 -5.97 6.78
CA LEU A 10 -5.21 -6.08 5.43
C LEU A 10 -4.11 -6.28 4.39
N SER A 11 -4.36 -7.18 3.44
CA SER A 11 -3.47 -7.40 2.32
C SER A 11 -3.31 -6.12 1.47
N ILE A 12 -2.18 -6.02 0.77
CA ILE A 12 -1.93 -4.90 -0.18
C ILE A 12 -3.09 -4.79 -1.18
N THR A 13 -3.65 -5.93 -1.59
CA THR A 13 -4.78 -6.05 -2.49
C THR A 13 -6.06 -5.45 -1.90
N GLU A 14 -6.40 -5.77 -0.65
CA GLU A 14 -7.57 -5.19 0.02
C GLU A 14 -7.42 -3.68 0.21
N ILE A 15 -6.23 -3.21 0.59
CA ILE A 15 -5.95 -1.78 0.74
C ILE A 15 -6.06 -1.06 -0.62
N CYS A 16 -5.62 -1.70 -1.70
CA CYS A 16 -5.75 -1.19 -3.07
C CYS A 16 -7.23 -0.94 -3.43
N PHE A 17 -8.10 -1.93 -3.22
CA PHE A 17 -9.52 -1.78 -3.51
C PHE A 17 -10.22 -0.81 -2.54
N SER A 18 -9.85 -0.84 -1.25
CA SER A 18 -10.42 0.03 -0.22
C SER A 18 -10.16 1.52 -0.47
N VAL A 19 -9.07 1.87 -1.16
CA VAL A 19 -8.73 3.26 -1.50
C VAL A 19 -9.14 3.67 -2.91
N GLY A 20 -9.95 2.85 -3.60
CA GLY A 20 -10.55 3.17 -4.89
C GLY A 20 -9.71 2.82 -6.12
N PHE A 21 -8.69 1.97 -5.98
CA PHE A 21 -7.93 1.48 -7.14
C PHE A 21 -8.50 0.18 -7.65
N GLU A 22 -8.68 0.10 -8.97
CA GLU A 22 -9.16 -1.09 -9.66
C GLU A 22 -8.04 -2.11 -9.92
N SER A 23 -6.78 -1.74 -9.65
CA SER A 23 -5.63 -2.59 -9.95
C SER A 23 -4.41 -2.30 -9.07
N LEU A 24 -3.79 -3.38 -8.58
CA LEU A 24 -2.57 -3.39 -7.78
C LEU A 24 -1.38 -2.70 -8.46
N GLY A 25 -1.26 -2.82 -9.79
CA GLY A 25 -0.18 -2.20 -10.55
C GLY A 25 -0.23 -0.67 -10.48
N SER A 26 -1.38 -0.10 -10.81
CA SER A 26 -1.63 1.35 -10.74
C SER A 26 -1.47 1.89 -9.32
N PHE A 27 -2.02 1.17 -8.34
CA PHE A 27 -1.85 1.51 -6.93
C PHE A 27 -0.38 1.51 -6.51
N SER A 28 0.35 0.43 -6.81
CA SER A 28 1.76 0.28 -6.41
C SER A 28 2.65 1.33 -7.07
N TRP A 29 2.42 1.63 -8.34
CA TRP A 29 3.15 2.67 -9.07
C TRP A 29 2.87 4.05 -8.47
N LEU A 30 1.61 4.42 -8.28
CA LEU A 30 1.24 5.73 -7.73
C LEU A 30 1.71 5.88 -6.29
N PHE A 31 1.54 4.83 -5.47
CA PHE A 31 2.02 4.81 -4.10
C PHE A 31 3.55 4.99 -4.05
N ARG A 32 4.30 4.27 -4.88
CA ARG A 32 5.76 4.45 -4.98
C ARG A 32 6.13 5.85 -5.47
N LYS A 33 5.38 6.42 -6.42
CA LYS A 33 5.61 7.78 -6.92
C LYS A 33 5.41 8.84 -5.83
N HIS A 34 4.42 8.68 -4.96
CA HIS A 34 4.14 9.63 -3.87
C HIS A 34 4.98 9.39 -2.60
N ILE A 35 5.26 8.14 -2.25
CA ILE A 35 5.91 7.75 -0.97
C ILE A 35 7.39 7.41 -1.16
N GLY A 36 7.83 7.18 -2.39
CA GLY A 36 9.21 6.81 -2.74
C GLY A 36 9.50 5.30 -2.68
N VAL A 37 8.63 4.50 -2.05
CA VAL A 37 8.79 3.05 -1.89
C VAL A 37 7.51 2.30 -2.21
N ALA A 38 7.62 1.05 -2.64
CA ALA A 38 6.46 0.19 -2.89
C ALA A 38 5.67 -0.08 -1.59
N PRO A 39 4.33 -0.25 -1.66
CA PRO A 39 3.50 -0.46 -0.48
C PRO A 39 3.89 -1.73 0.31
N GLY A 40 4.37 -2.78 -0.37
CA GLY A 40 4.90 -4.00 0.28
C GLY A 40 6.13 -3.72 1.13
N ASN A 41 7.12 -3.00 0.57
CA ASN A 41 8.31 -2.58 1.31
C ASN A 41 7.96 -1.62 2.45
N TYR A 42 6.98 -0.73 2.25
CA TYR A 42 6.50 0.16 3.30
C TYR A 42 5.94 -0.63 4.48
N ARG A 43 5.12 -1.67 4.23
CA ARG A 43 4.58 -2.54 5.29
C ARG A 43 5.69 -3.32 5.99
N TYR A 44 6.61 -3.93 5.24
CA TYR A 44 7.74 -4.67 5.82
C TYR A 44 8.63 -3.81 6.73
N ARG A 45 8.92 -2.57 6.32
CA ARG A 45 9.73 -1.64 7.13
C ARG A 45 9.05 -1.18 8.43
N ASN A 46 7.71 -1.14 8.47
CA ASN A 46 6.96 -0.74 9.66
C ASN A 46 6.58 -1.92 10.57
N LYS A 47 6.77 -3.18 10.13
CA LYS A 47 6.60 -4.38 10.98
C LYS A 47 7.86 -4.76 11.79
N ARG A 48 8.86 -3.88 11.84
CA ARG A 48 10.08 -4.05 12.64
C ARG A 48 9.96 -3.41 14.00
#